data_AF-A0A9W6XT66-F1
#
_entry.id   AF-A0A9W6XT66-F1
#
_cell.length_a   1.000
_cell.length_b   1.000
_cell.length_c   1.000
_cell.angle_alpha   90.00
_cell.angle_beta   90.00
_cell.angle_gamma   90.00
#
_symmetry.space_group_name_H-M   'P 1'
#
loop_
_entity.id
_entity.type
_entity.pdbx_description
1 polymer ?
#
loop_
_entity_poly.entity_id
_entity_poly.type
_entity_poly.pdbx_seq_one_letter_code
_entity_poly.pdbx_strand_id
1 'polypeptide(L)'
;MTFTLKRFLLLHRRQLRDVVDVGGAMRATSIREFDRHVYVKMHGFRDLESYWAANDPMRDVARLRTPLLCINALDDPVCTKETIPYHQFTDKPHAMLLVTSEGSHCAFFEGTVRLKSWCDEAAMTYLDRLREFDVAQANGGVSTA
;
A
#
# COMPACT_ATOMS: atom_id res chain seq x y z
N MET A 1 9.93 -10.68 -8.44
CA MET A 1 9.09 -9.49 -8.72
C MET A 1 9.52 -8.65 -9.92
N THR A 2 10.82 -8.44 -10.21
CA THR A 2 11.23 -7.52 -11.30
C THR A 2 10.96 -8.02 -12.72
N PHE A 3 10.67 -9.31 -12.93
CA PHE A 3 10.46 -9.88 -14.28
C PHE A 3 9.39 -9.15 -15.09
N THR A 4 8.18 -8.98 -14.52
CA THR A 4 7.07 -8.31 -15.20
C THR A 4 7.39 -6.84 -15.49
N LEU A 5 8.02 -6.15 -14.53
CA LEU A 5 8.44 -4.76 -14.68
C LEU A 5 9.48 -4.59 -15.80
N LYS A 6 10.48 -5.48 -15.84
CA LYS A 6 11.49 -5.52 -16.91
C LYS A 6 10.86 -5.79 -18.27
N ARG A 7 9.91 -6.73 -18.36
CA ARG A 7 9.18 -7.00 -19.60
C ARG A 7 8.41 -5.78 -20.09
N PHE A 8 7.70 -5.08 -19.19
CA PHE A 8 7.00 -3.84 -19.53
C PHE A 8 7.97 -2.77 -20.04
N LEU A 9 9.08 -2.56 -19.34
CA LEU A 9 10.11 -1.60 -19.74
C LEU A 9 10.71 -1.92 -21.11
N LEU A 10 10.99 -3.20 -21.39
CA LEU A 10 11.50 -3.63 -22.69
C LEU A 10 10.54 -3.33 -23.84
N LEU A 11 9.23 -3.53 -23.62
CA LEU A 11 8.19 -3.23 -24.61
C LEU A 11 8.18 -1.73 -24.98
N HIS A 12 8.44 -0.85 -24.02
CA HIS A 12 8.34 0.60 -24.16
C HIS A 12 9.70 1.32 -24.19
N ARG A 13 10.79 0.56 -24.39
CA ARG A 13 12.17 1.06 -24.28
C ARG A 13 12.50 2.21 -25.22
N ARG A 14 11.84 2.30 -26.38
CA ARG A 14 12.08 3.37 -27.35
C ARG A 14 11.54 4.70 -26.83
N GLN A 15 10.33 4.68 -26.29
CA GLN A 15 9.64 5.83 -25.72
C GLN A 15 10.27 6.29 -24.41
N LEU A 16 10.80 5.36 -23.62
CA LEU A 16 11.36 5.64 -22.29
C LEU A 16 12.88 5.86 -22.27
N ARG A 17 13.58 5.79 -23.42
CA ARG A 17 15.05 5.76 -23.46
C ARG A 17 15.71 6.99 -22.84
N ASP A 18 15.08 8.15 -22.98
CA ASP A 18 15.68 9.42 -22.56
C ASP A 18 15.42 9.69 -21.07
N VAL A 19 14.38 9.08 -20.49
CA VAL A 19 13.97 9.28 -19.08
C VAL A 19 14.34 8.12 -18.16
N VAL A 20 14.67 6.93 -18.70
CA VAL A 20 14.99 5.72 -17.91
C VAL A 20 16.35 5.14 -18.31
N ASP A 21 17.09 4.55 -17.37
CA ASP A 21 18.27 3.74 -17.64
C ASP A 21 17.83 2.29 -17.87
N VAL A 22 17.42 2.00 -19.10
CA VAL A 22 16.94 0.65 -19.48
C VAL A 22 18.02 -0.40 -19.23
N GLY A 23 19.28 -0.10 -19.53
CA GLY A 23 20.38 -1.04 -19.37
C GLY A 23 20.59 -1.43 -17.90
N GLY A 24 20.63 -0.45 -17.01
CA GLY A 24 20.71 -0.68 -15.57
C GLY A 24 19.48 -1.41 -15.02
N ALA A 25 18.28 -1.00 -15.42
CA ALA A 25 17.04 -1.63 -14.99
C ALA A 25 16.96 -3.12 -15.38
N MET A 26 17.50 -3.51 -16.54
CA MET A 26 17.56 -4.91 -16.96
C MET A 26 18.52 -5.76 -16.11
N ARG A 27 19.58 -5.16 -15.57
CA ARG A 27 20.56 -5.83 -14.69
C ARG A 27 20.12 -5.88 -13.22
N ALA A 28 19.19 -5.02 -12.81
CA ALA A 28 18.71 -4.94 -11.43
C ALA A 28 18.20 -6.30 -10.91
N THR A 29 18.66 -6.69 -9.72
CA THR A 29 18.29 -7.97 -9.07
C THR A 29 17.21 -7.78 -8.00
N SER A 30 16.96 -6.55 -7.58
CA SER A 30 15.93 -6.17 -6.60
C SER A 30 15.04 -5.05 -7.13
N ILE A 31 13.87 -4.85 -6.49
CA ILE A 31 13.00 -3.69 -6.77
C ILE A 31 13.75 -2.39 -6.46
N ARG A 32 14.47 -2.34 -5.33
CA ARG A 32 15.28 -1.20 -4.91
C ARG A 32 16.30 -0.79 -6.00
N GLU A 33 17.00 -1.75 -6.60
CA GLU A 33 17.90 -1.47 -7.72
C GLU A 33 17.15 -1.05 -8.99
N PHE A 34 16.01 -1.67 -9.28
CA PHE A 34 15.18 -1.29 -10.42
C PHE A 34 14.73 0.17 -10.32
N ASP A 35 14.28 0.60 -9.15
CA ASP A 35 13.82 1.98 -8.89
C ASP A 35 14.92 3.01 -9.10
N ARG A 36 16.18 2.67 -8.76
CA ARG A 36 17.34 3.54 -9.05
C ARG A 36 17.49 3.82 -10.55
N HIS A 37 17.27 2.82 -11.39
CA HIS A 37 17.47 2.97 -12.84
C HIS A 37 16.23 3.52 -13.55
N VAL A 38 15.05 3.27 -12.99
CA VAL A 38 13.78 3.73 -13.56
C VAL A 38 13.33 5.03 -12.92
N TYR A 39 12.86 4.99 -11.67
CA TYR A 39 12.16 6.12 -11.05
C TYR A 39 13.09 7.26 -10.64
N VAL A 40 14.27 6.97 -10.09
CA VAL A 40 15.24 8.02 -9.71
C VAL A 40 15.62 8.84 -10.94
N LYS A 41 15.96 8.19 -12.06
CA LYS A 41 16.27 8.89 -13.32
C LYS A 41 15.05 9.59 -13.91
N MET A 42 13.91 8.92 -13.96
CA MET A 42 12.68 9.46 -14.56
C MET A 42 12.20 10.74 -13.85
N HIS A 43 12.31 10.78 -12.52
CA HIS A 43 11.87 11.91 -11.71
C HIS A 43 13.01 12.88 -11.36
N GLY A 44 14.22 12.67 -11.86
CA GLY A 44 15.35 13.58 -11.65
C GLY A 44 15.85 13.65 -10.20
N PHE A 45 15.65 12.59 -9.40
CA PHE A 45 16.24 12.51 -8.06
C PHE A 45 17.75 12.26 -8.14
N ARG A 46 18.50 12.80 -7.18
CA ARG A 46 19.95 12.63 -7.09
C ARG A 46 20.35 11.18 -6.82
N ASP A 47 19.60 10.56 -5.92
CA ASP A 47 19.87 9.22 -5.43
C ASP A 47 18.57 8.57 -4.97
N LEU A 48 18.69 7.27 -4.69
CA LEU A 48 17.58 6.43 -4.29
C LEU A 48 17.01 6.80 -2.92
N GLU A 49 17.86 7.28 -2.00
CA GLU A 49 17.42 7.68 -0.66
C GLU A 49 16.53 8.91 -0.72
N SER A 50 16.91 9.92 -1.50
CA SER A 50 16.11 11.12 -1.75
C SER A 50 14.78 10.77 -2.40
N TYR A 51 14.77 9.83 -3.33
CA TYR A 51 13.54 9.32 -3.94
C TYR A 51 12.62 8.66 -2.92
N TRP A 52 13.12 7.73 -2.12
CA TRP A 52 12.29 7.06 -1.10
C TRP A 52 11.84 8.01 -0.01
N ALA A 53 12.68 8.90 0.50
CA ALA A 53 12.30 9.89 1.50
C ALA A 53 11.16 10.83 1.01
N ALA A 54 11.13 11.12 -0.28
CA ALA A 54 10.09 11.93 -0.89
C ALA A 54 8.78 11.16 -1.14
N ASN A 55 8.86 9.85 -1.43
CA ASN A 55 7.74 9.03 -1.90
C ASN A 55 7.24 7.99 -0.87
N ASP A 56 7.89 7.84 0.27
CA ASP A 56 7.45 6.93 1.32
C ASP A 56 6.19 7.47 2.02
N PRO A 57 5.02 6.81 1.89
CA PRO A 57 3.79 7.25 2.53
C PRO A 57 3.88 7.21 4.07
N MET A 58 4.80 6.43 4.64
CA MET A 58 5.00 6.36 6.10
C MET A 58 5.51 7.67 6.68
N ARG A 59 6.07 8.59 5.87
CA ARG A 59 6.42 9.93 6.33
C ARG A 59 5.22 10.69 6.90
N ASP A 60 4.05 10.53 6.27
CA ASP A 60 2.87 11.33 6.56
C ASP A 60 1.84 10.55 7.42
N VAL A 61 2.09 9.28 7.72
CA VAL A 61 1.18 8.41 8.48
C VAL A 61 0.85 8.97 9.88
N ALA A 62 1.80 9.67 10.51
CA ALA A 62 1.61 10.31 11.82
C ALA A 62 0.57 11.46 11.78
N ARG A 63 0.32 12.03 10.60
CA ARG A 63 -0.64 13.14 10.40
C ARG A 63 -2.03 12.67 9.97
N LEU A 64 -2.24 11.36 9.82
CA LEU A 64 -3.54 10.80 9.44
C LEU A 64 -4.57 11.11 10.52
N ARG A 65 -5.60 11.87 10.14
CA ARG A 65 -6.77 12.19 10.97
C ARG A 65 -8.05 11.53 10.47
N THR A 66 -8.05 11.09 9.21
CA THR A 66 -9.16 10.38 8.62
C THR A 66 -9.21 8.96 9.18
N PRO A 67 -10.40 8.43 9.50
CA PRO A 67 -10.55 7.02 9.84
C PRO A 67 -9.91 6.11 8.79
N LEU A 68 -9.08 5.17 9.24
CA LEU A 68 -8.32 4.26 8.39
C LEU A 68 -8.58 2.80 8.79
N LEU A 69 -8.87 1.97 7.80
CA LEU A 69 -8.79 0.51 7.89
C LEU A 69 -7.62 0.02 7.03
N CYS A 70 -6.72 -0.75 7.63
CA CYS A 70 -5.67 -1.49 6.95
C CYS A 70 -5.87 -2.99 7.15
N ILE A 71 -5.85 -3.76 6.06
CA ILE A 71 -5.99 -5.22 6.07
C ILE A 71 -4.70 -5.81 5.49
N ASN A 72 -4.06 -6.73 6.21
CA ASN A 72 -2.84 -7.41 5.76
C ASN A 72 -2.88 -8.89 6.15
N ALA A 73 -2.18 -9.74 5.40
CA ALA A 73 -2.00 -11.15 5.73
C ALA A 73 -0.55 -11.45 6.13
N LEU A 74 -0.32 -12.38 7.05
CA LEU A 74 1.02 -12.77 7.48
C LEU A 74 1.77 -13.58 6.42
N ASP A 75 1.05 -14.20 5.49
CA ASP A 75 1.58 -14.96 4.35
C ASP A 75 1.74 -14.12 3.06
N ASP A 76 1.59 -12.78 3.14
CA ASP A 76 1.77 -11.89 2.00
C ASP A 76 3.25 -11.89 1.53
N PRO A 77 3.54 -12.30 0.27
CA PRO A 77 4.90 -12.36 -0.26
C PRO A 77 5.47 -10.99 -0.68
N VAL A 78 4.66 -9.93 -0.64
CA VAL A 78 5.03 -8.56 -1.02
C VAL A 78 5.07 -7.66 0.21
N CYS A 79 3.97 -7.56 0.96
CA CYS A 79 3.88 -6.80 2.20
C CYS A 79 4.07 -7.75 3.40
N THR A 80 5.31 -8.21 3.57
CA THR A 80 5.62 -9.27 4.54
C THR A 80 5.31 -8.84 5.98
N LYS A 81 5.13 -9.81 6.87
CA LYS A 81 4.81 -9.58 8.29
C LYS A 81 5.76 -8.61 9.01
N GLU A 82 7.04 -8.56 8.61
CA GLU A 82 8.06 -7.66 9.17
C GLU A 82 7.86 -6.20 8.74
N THR A 83 7.15 -5.96 7.64
CA THR A 83 6.89 -4.62 7.09
C THR A 83 5.61 -3.99 7.62
N ILE A 84 4.78 -4.75 8.35
CA ILE A 84 3.53 -4.26 8.94
C ILE A 84 3.86 -3.26 10.07
N PRO A 85 3.39 -2.00 10.00
CA PRO A 85 3.76 -0.96 10.95
C PRO A 85 2.86 -1.00 12.21
N TYR A 86 2.91 -2.08 12.98
CA TYR A 86 2.04 -2.30 14.15
C TYR A 86 1.97 -1.11 15.12
N HIS A 87 3.11 -0.49 15.42
CA HIS A 87 3.20 0.66 16.31
C HIS A 87 2.36 1.86 15.84
N GLN A 88 2.16 2.05 14.53
CA GLN A 88 1.38 3.16 14.00
C GLN A 88 -0.11 3.07 14.33
N PHE A 89 -0.61 1.86 14.59
CA PHE A 89 -2.01 1.56 14.91
C PHE A 89 -2.27 1.49 16.41
N THR A 90 -1.24 1.24 17.23
CA THR A 90 -1.39 1.27 18.70
C THR A 90 -1.69 2.69 19.21
N ASP A 91 -1.06 3.70 18.60
CA ASP A 91 -1.13 5.09 19.09
C ASP A 91 -2.25 5.92 18.44
N LYS A 92 -3.04 5.36 17.51
CA LYS A 92 -4.02 6.12 16.72
C LYS A 92 -5.44 5.62 16.92
N PRO A 93 -6.31 6.37 17.60
CA PRO A 93 -7.68 5.93 17.91
C PRO A 93 -8.57 5.79 16.66
N HIS A 94 -8.19 6.42 15.54
CA HIS A 94 -8.95 6.39 14.29
C HIS A 94 -8.38 5.40 13.26
N ALA A 95 -7.35 4.62 13.61
CA ALA A 95 -6.75 3.65 12.71
C ALA A 95 -6.97 2.23 13.22
N MET A 96 -7.42 1.34 12.33
CA MET A 96 -7.64 -0.07 12.62
C MET A 96 -6.77 -0.93 11.70
N LEU A 97 -6.05 -1.88 12.29
CA LEU A 97 -5.27 -2.88 11.58
C LEU A 97 -5.88 -4.26 11.79
N LEU A 98 -6.27 -4.91 10.71
CA LEU A 98 -6.76 -6.28 10.67
C LEU A 98 -5.68 -7.16 10.05
N VAL A 99 -5.12 -8.08 10.85
CA VAL A 99 -4.09 -9.02 10.40
C VAL A 99 -4.65 -10.44 10.41
N THR A 100 -4.56 -11.13 9.27
CA THR A 100 -4.92 -12.56 9.15
C THR A 100 -3.69 -13.43 9.03
N SER A 101 -3.81 -14.70 9.43
CA SER A 101 -2.74 -15.69 9.20
C SER A 101 -2.53 -15.97 7.71
N GLU A 102 -3.62 -16.00 6.96
CA GLU A 102 -3.67 -16.33 5.53
C GLU A 102 -4.52 -15.32 4.77
N GLY A 103 -4.13 -15.06 3.53
CA GLY A 103 -4.80 -14.09 2.65
C GLY A 103 -4.00 -13.75 1.40
N SER A 104 -2.71 -14.11 1.37
CA SER A 104 -1.78 -13.73 0.31
C SER A 104 -1.76 -12.20 0.08
N HIS A 105 -1.24 -11.73 -1.05
CA HIS A 105 -1.11 -10.29 -1.29
C HIS A 105 -2.45 -9.58 -1.53
N CYS A 106 -3.36 -10.21 -2.28
CA CYS A 106 -4.65 -9.61 -2.67
C CYS A 106 -5.77 -10.65 -2.77
N ALA A 107 -5.62 -11.84 -2.19
CA ALA A 107 -6.59 -12.91 -2.39
C ALA A 107 -7.73 -12.79 -1.38
N PHE A 108 -7.42 -12.97 -0.09
CA PHE A 108 -8.41 -12.96 1.01
C PHE A 108 -9.67 -13.76 0.66
N PHE A 109 -9.51 -14.93 0.03
CA PHE A 109 -10.63 -15.69 -0.49
C PHE A 109 -11.35 -16.44 0.62
N GLU A 110 -12.67 -16.53 0.49
CA GLU A 110 -13.53 -17.40 1.28
C GLU A 110 -14.48 -18.19 0.39
N GLY A 111 -15.08 -19.24 0.97
CA GLY A 111 -16.01 -20.13 0.29
C GLY A 111 -15.35 -21.38 -0.30
N THR A 112 -16.16 -22.39 -0.60
CA THR A 112 -15.68 -23.70 -1.09
C THR A 112 -15.99 -23.94 -2.56
N VAL A 113 -17.10 -23.41 -3.07
CA VAL A 113 -17.58 -23.61 -4.46
C VAL A 113 -17.40 -22.36 -5.31
N ARG A 114 -17.68 -21.19 -4.74
CA ARG A 114 -17.50 -19.89 -5.40
C ARG A 114 -16.62 -19.03 -4.51
N LEU A 115 -15.36 -18.93 -4.89
CA LEU A 115 -14.40 -18.08 -4.20
C LEU A 115 -14.80 -16.61 -4.39
N LYS A 116 -14.89 -15.88 -3.28
CA LYS A 116 -15.02 -14.42 -3.25
C LYS A 116 -14.00 -13.85 -2.26
N SER A 117 -13.53 -12.64 -2.49
CA SER A 117 -12.68 -11.97 -1.51
C SER A 117 -13.57 -11.42 -0.38
N TRP A 118 -13.32 -11.81 0.86
CA TRP A 118 -14.06 -11.23 2.01
C TRP A 118 -13.57 -9.82 2.33
N CYS A 119 -12.37 -9.44 1.85
CA CYS A 119 -11.76 -8.14 2.08
C CYS A 119 -12.65 -7.00 1.54
N ASP A 120 -13.32 -7.22 0.41
CA ASP A 120 -14.25 -6.25 -0.19
C ASP A 120 -15.45 -5.99 0.75
N GLU A 121 -16.05 -7.05 1.30
CA GLU A 121 -17.17 -6.94 2.24
C GLU A 121 -16.75 -6.30 3.57
N ALA A 122 -15.54 -6.61 4.05
CA ALA A 122 -14.98 -5.98 5.24
C ALA A 122 -14.76 -4.47 5.04
N ALA A 123 -14.20 -4.07 3.89
CA ALA A 123 -14.01 -2.67 3.54
C ALA A 123 -15.34 -1.92 3.44
N MET A 124 -16.35 -2.50 2.78
CA MET A 124 -17.67 -1.90 2.67
C MET A 124 -18.37 -1.78 4.03
N THR A 125 -18.30 -2.83 4.85
CA THR A 125 -18.85 -2.81 6.21
C THR A 125 -18.21 -1.70 7.03
N TYR A 126 -16.90 -1.55 6.97
CA TYR A 126 -16.19 -0.48 7.66
C TYR A 126 -16.68 0.92 7.23
N LEU A 127 -16.80 1.16 5.92
CA LEU A 127 -17.30 2.43 5.39
C LEU A 127 -18.75 2.72 5.81
N ASP A 128 -19.62 1.71 5.79
CA ASP A 128 -21.02 1.86 6.24
C ASP A 128 -21.08 2.22 7.73
N ARG A 129 -20.26 1.59 8.58
CA ARG A 129 -20.20 1.90 10.02
C ARG A 129 -19.63 3.29 10.30
N LEU A 130 -18.64 3.74 9.55
CA LEU A 130 -18.16 5.12 9.64
C LEU A 130 -19.25 6.12 9.29
N ARG A 131 -19.99 5.89 8.20
CA ARG A 131 -21.12 6.75 7.80
C ARG A 131 -22.19 6.82 8.90
N GLU A 132 -22.57 5.68 9.47
CA GLU A 132 -23.54 5.62 10.57
C GLU A 132 -23.05 6.38 11.80
N PHE A 133 -21.76 6.23 12.16
CA PHE A 133 -21.15 6.94 13.28
C PHE A 133 -21.16 8.46 13.05
N ASP A 134 -20.77 8.92 11.86
CA ASP A 134 -20.77 10.34 11.51
C ASP A 134 -22.19 10.95 11.54
N VAL A 135 -23.18 10.22 11.02
CA VAL A 135 -24.59 10.65 11.07
C VAL A 135 -25.10 10.70 12.51
N ALA A 136 -24.74 9.72 13.34
CA ALA A 136 -25.11 9.73 14.76
C ALA A 136 -24.47 10.90 15.52
N GLN A 137 -23.21 11.24 15.23
CA GLN A 137 -22.53 12.42 15.80
C GLN A 137 -23.18 13.73 15.33
N ALA A 138 -23.54 13.83 14.05
CA ALA A 138 -24.18 15.02 13.49
C ALA A 138 -25.61 15.24 14.03
N ASN A 139 -26.37 14.15 14.22
CA ASN A 139 -27.73 14.20 14.76
C ASN A 139 -27.76 14.28 16.29
N GLY A 140 -26.69 13.84 16.95
CA GLY A 140 -26.53 13.81 18.41
C GLY A 140 -25.85 15.04 19.00
N GLY A 141 -25.89 16.18 18.30
CA GLY A 141 -25.27 17.43 18.77
C GLY A 141 -25.92 17.99 20.04
N VAL A 142 -25.71 17.36 21.20
CA VAL A 142 -25.74 17.97 22.55
C VAL A 142 -24.85 17.16 23.50
N SER A 143 -23.84 17.86 24.05
CA SER A 143 -23.13 17.61 25.32
C SER A 143 -22.12 16.45 25.40
N THR A 144 -20.87 16.74 25.04
CA THR A 144 -19.74 16.26 25.86
C THR A 144 -19.39 17.36 26.88
N ALA A 145 -19.78 17.11 28.13
CA ALA A 145 -19.28 17.82 29.30
C ALA A 145 -17.83 17.43 29.60
#